data_AF-A0A6A6HQ16-F1
#
_entry.id   AF-A0A6A6HQ16-F1
#
_cell.length_a   1.000
_cell.length_b   1.000
_cell.length_c   1.000
_cell.angle_alpha   90.00
_cell.angle_beta   90.00
_cell.angle_gamma   90.00
#
_symmetry.space_group_name_H-M   'P 1'
#
loop_
_entity.id
_entity.type
_entity.pdbx_description
1 polymer ?
#
loop_
_entity_poly.entity_id
_entity_poly.type
_entity_poly.pdbx_seq_one_letter_code
_entity_poly.pdbx_strand_id
1 'polypeptide(L)'
;MAQDADPAATEERLKSALWYSIGRIVDEDSLGLKVNATPQFIAALMEMTWAQIENVAKDLECFARHGNRYSINVSDVLLLARRNEGLETVLKQYAEELQAARVTASDARPGPMSKRTRTQ
;
A
#
# COMPACT_ATOMS: atom_id res chain seq x y z
N MET A 1 3.11 -26.48 9.78
CA MET A 1 3.80 -25.69 10.81
C MET A 1 4.57 -24.62 10.07
N ALA A 2 4.11 -23.38 10.14
CA ALA A 2 4.78 -22.26 9.49
C ALA A 2 6.19 -22.18 10.07
N GLN A 3 7.20 -22.09 9.21
CA GLN A 3 8.56 -21.81 9.65
C GLN A 3 8.51 -20.52 10.47
N ASP A 4 8.85 -20.62 11.76
CA ASP A 4 9.21 -19.48 12.58
C ASP A 4 10.44 -18.85 11.90
N ALA A 5 10.18 -17.95 10.97
CA ALA A 5 11.21 -17.17 10.33
C ALA A 5 11.85 -16.32 11.42
N ASP A 6 13.16 -16.45 11.59
CA ASP A 6 13.94 -15.62 12.50
C ASP A 6 13.52 -14.15 12.26
N PRO A 7 13.00 -13.45 13.28
CA PRO A 7 12.53 -12.07 13.11
C PRO A 7 13.63 -11.17 12.55
N ALA A 8 14.90 -11.43 12.92
CA ALA A 8 16.04 -10.67 12.40
C ALA A 8 16.26 -10.93 10.90
N ALA A 9 16.21 -12.20 10.47
CA ALA A 9 16.33 -12.55 9.05
C ALA A 9 15.17 -11.99 8.20
N THR A 10 13.97 -11.94 8.79
CA THR A 10 12.80 -11.34 8.13
C THR A 10 12.96 -9.83 7.99
N GLU A 11 13.44 -9.16 9.04
CA GLU A 11 13.74 -7.72 9.01
C GLU A 11 14.79 -7.38 7.96
N GLU A 12 15.91 -8.11 7.92
CA GLU A 12 16.98 -7.90 6.94
C GLU A 12 16.48 -8.06 5.51
N ARG A 13 15.65 -9.08 5.26
CA ARG A 13 15.02 -9.31 3.95
C ARG A 13 14.10 -8.16 3.56
N LEU A 14 13.28 -7.65 4.48
CA LEU A 14 12.37 -6.54 4.22
C LEU A 14 13.12 -5.22 3.97
N LYS A 15 14.14 -4.92 4.77
CA LYS A 15 15.02 -3.77 4.56
C LYS A 15 15.75 -3.83 3.22
N SER A 16 16.24 -5.00 2.83
CA SER A 16 16.87 -5.20 1.52
C SER A 16 15.90 -4.96 0.36
N ALA A 17 14.66 -5.46 0.47
CA ALA A 17 13.62 -5.21 -0.53
C ALA A 17 13.21 -3.72 -0.61
N LEU A 18 13.15 -3.06 0.55
CA LEU A 18 12.87 -1.63 0.63
C LEU A 18 13.99 -0.81 -0.01
N TRP A 19 15.25 -1.12 0.29
CA TRP A 19 16.42 -0.50 -0.33
C TRP A 19 16.37 -0.58 -1.84
N TYR A 20 16.10 -1.76 -2.40
CA TYR A 20 16.00 -1.95 -3.86
C TYR A 20 14.89 -1.07 -4.46
N SER A 21 13.71 -1.05 -3.82
CA SER A 21 12.56 -0.28 -4.30
C SER A 21 12.83 1.23 -4.26
N ILE A 22 13.44 1.72 -3.17
CA ILE A 22 13.82 3.13 -3.02
C ILE A 22 14.90 3.51 -4.03
N GLY A 23 15.93 2.67 -4.22
CA GLY A 23 16.97 2.91 -5.21
C GLY A 23 16.37 3.13 -6.61
N ARG A 24 15.42 2.28 -7.00
CA ARG A 24 14.70 2.45 -8.28
C ARG A 24 13.93 3.76 -8.39
N ILE A 25 13.15 4.12 -7.36
CA ILE A 25 12.39 5.38 -7.36
C ILE A 25 13.34 6.59 -7.44
N VAL A 26 14.43 6.56 -6.67
CA VAL A 26 15.43 7.62 -6.66
C VAL A 26 16.13 7.73 -8.00
N ASP A 27 16.47 6.61 -8.66
CA ASP A 27 17.08 6.61 -9.99
C ASP A 27 16.13 7.21 -11.04
N GLU A 28 14.84 6.82 -11.02
CA GLU A 28 13.80 7.33 -11.91
C GLU A 28 13.63 8.86 -11.74
N ASP A 29 13.56 9.35 -10.51
CA ASP A 29 13.44 10.78 -10.20
C ASP A 29 14.73 11.57 -10.52
N SER A 30 15.89 10.99 -10.24
CA SER A 30 17.20 11.61 -10.48
C SER A 30 17.44 11.87 -11.98
N LEU A 31 16.95 10.98 -12.85
CA LEU A 31 16.97 11.17 -14.29
C LEU A 31 16.14 12.39 -14.72
N GLY A 32 14.95 12.55 -14.15
CA GLY A 32 14.06 13.70 -14.42
C GLY A 32 14.65 15.02 -13.92
N LEU A 33 15.26 15.00 -12.73
CA LEU A 33 15.87 16.17 -12.08
C LEU A 33 17.27 16.52 -12.62
N LYS A 34 17.90 15.64 -13.40
CA LYS A 34 19.28 15.75 -13.90
C LYS A 34 20.31 15.93 -12.77
N VAL A 35 20.10 15.24 -11.66
CA VAL A 35 21.00 15.20 -10.51
C VAL A 35 21.40 13.76 -10.20
N ASN A 36 22.45 13.57 -9.42
CA ASN A 36 22.84 12.25 -8.93
C ASN A 36 22.54 12.14 -7.42
N ALA A 37 21.87 11.07 -7.02
CA ALA A 37 21.70 10.74 -5.62
C ALA A 37 22.97 10.08 -5.06
N THR A 38 23.37 10.50 -3.85
CA THR A 38 24.49 9.85 -3.17
C THR A 38 24.04 8.55 -2.49
N PRO A 39 24.92 7.56 -2.31
CA PRO A 39 24.60 6.35 -1.55
C PRO A 39 24.12 6.65 -0.13
N GLN A 40 24.65 7.73 0.48
CA GLN A 40 24.25 8.18 1.82
C GLN A 40 22.83 8.75 1.83
N PHE A 41 22.44 9.49 0.78
CA PHE A 41 21.07 9.97 0.64
C PHE A 41 20.07 8.81 0.51
N ILE A 42 20.39 7.83 -0.32
CA ILE A 42 19.56 6.62 -0.50
C ILE A 42 19.43 5.86 0.83
N ALA A 43 20.53 5.71 1.57
CA ALA A 43 20.51 5.08 2.89
C ALA A 43 19.65 5.83 3.90
N ALA A 44 19.79 7.16 3.98
CA ALA A 44 19.00 7.98 4.88
C ALA A 44 17.51 7.94 4.53
N LEU A 45 17.17 7.95 3.23
CA LEU A 45 15.79 7.83 2.75
C LEU A 45 15.18 6.46 3.07
N MET A 46 15.99 5.40 3.00
CA MET A 46 15.57 4.05 3.40
C MET A 46 15.24 3.99 4.89
N GLU A 47 16.13 4.46 5.77
CA GLU A 47 15.89 4.47 7.21
C GLU A 47 14.70 5.36 7.59
N MET A 48 14.55 6.53 6.94
CA MET A 48 13.39 7.40 7.15
C MET A 48 12.09 6.70 6.76
N THR A 49 12.07 6.01 5.62
CA THR A 49 10.89 5.28 5.14
C THR A 49 10.57 4.10 6.06
N TRP A 50 11.58 3.38 6.55
CA TRP A 50 11.41 2.29 7.51
C TRP A 50 10.74 2.78 8.80
N ALA A 51 11.26 3.87 9.39
CA ALA A 51 10.66 4.48 10.57
C ALA A 51 9.23 4.98 10.30
N GLN A 52 8.97 5.52 9.10
CA GLN A 52 7.64 5.97 8.72
C GLN A 52 6.65 4.81 8.61
N ILE A 53 7.06 3.65 8.08
CA ILE A 53 6.22 2.44 8.00
C ILE A 53 5.79 2.00 9.40
N GLU A 54 6.69 2.04 10.39
CA GLU A 54 6.37 1.69 11.76
C GLU A 54 5.30 2.62 12.36
N ASN A 55 5.44 3.93 12.16
CA ASN A 55 4.46 4.92 12.62
C ASN A 55 3.10 4.72 11.93
N VAL A 56 3.11 4.56 10.60
CA VAL A 56 1.89 4.36 9.81
C VAL A 56 1.17 3.08 10.22
N ALA A 57 1.89 1.97 10.46
CA ALA A 57 1.29 0.72 10.90
C ALA A 57 0.56 0.87 12.24
N LYS A 58 1.19 1.54 13.22
CA LYS A 58 0.59 1.80 14.55
C LYS A 58 -0.64 2.69 14.44
N ASP A 59 -0.58 3.75 13.62
CA ASP A 59 -1.70 4.67 13.42
C ASP A 59 -2.89 3.95 12.75
N LEU A 60 -2.64 3.16 11.70
CA LEU A 60 -3.69 2.41 11.01
C LEU A 60 -4.35 1.36 11.92
N GLU A 61 -3.57 0.67 12.76
CA GLU A 61 -4.13 -0.25 13.75
C GLU A 61 -5.03 0.50 14.75
N CYS A 62 -4.56 1.65 15.26
CA CYS A 62 -5.33 2.49 16.17
C CYS A 62 -6.65 2.97 15.54
N PHE A 63 -6.63 3.39 14.27
CA PHE A 63 -7.83 3.87 13.58
C PHE A 63 -8.85 2.74 13.34
N ALA A 64 -8.40 1.56 12.90
CA ALA A 64 -9.27 0.42 12.74
C ALA A 64 -9.91 0.00 14.08
N ARG A 65 -9.12 -0.06 15.16
CA ARG A 65 -9.58 -0.38 16.51
C ARG A 65 -10.55 0.66 17.06
N HIS A 66 -10.32 1.95 16.81
CA HIS A 66 -11.26 3.01 17.19
C HIS A 66 -12.62 2.84 16.51
N GLY A 67 -12.62 2.36 15.26
CA GLY A 67 -13.84 1.98 14.54
C GLY A 67 -14.40 0.59 14.88
N ASN A 68 -13.92 -0.06 15.95
CA ASN A 68 -14.29 -1.41 16.37
C ASN A 68 -14.13 -2.48 15.25
N ARG A 69 -13.08 -2.34 14.43
CA ARG A 69 -12.74 -3.25 13.32
C ARG A 69 -11.37 -3.87 13.54
N TYR A 70 -11.19 -5.08 13.02
CA TYR A 70 -9.90 -5.78 12.97
C TYR A 70 -9.24 -5.74 11.59
N SER A 71 -9.92 -5.12 10.61
CA SER A 71 -9.45 -4.99 9.23
C SER A 71 -9.40 -3.51 8.87
N ILE A 72 -8.24 -3.08 8.37
CA ILE A 72 -7.97 -1.72 7.90
C ILE A 72 -8.74 -1.48 6.61
N ASN A 73 -9.37 -0.32 6.48
CA ASN A 73 -10.13 0.08 5.30
C ASN A 73 -9.60 1.40 4.70
N VAL A 74 -10.22 1.84 3.61
CA VAL A 74 -9.85 3.09 2.93
C VAL A 74 -9.99 4.32 3.84
N SER A 75 -11.01 4.37 4.71
CA SER A 75 -11.19 5.52 5.61
C SER A 75 -10.05 5.67 6.63
N ASP A 76 -9.41 4.58 7.05
CA ASP A 76 -8.25 4.64 7.95
C ASP A 76 -7.04 5.29 7.25
N VAL A 77 -6.82 4.96 5.98
CA VAL A 77 -5.74 5.53 5.15
C VAL A 77 -6.02 7.00 4.82
N LEU A 78 -7.27 7.37 4.54
CA LEU A 78 -7.64 8.76 4.34
C LEU A 78 -7.48 9.58 5.64
N LEU A 79 -7.79 9.00 6.79
CA LEU A 79 -7.60 9.64 8.09
C LEU A 79 -6.12 9.88 8.40
N LEU A 80 -5.24 8.98 7.98
CA LEU A 80 -3.79 9.16 8.10
C LEU A 80 -3.30 10.41 7.33
N ALA A 81 -3.87 10.67 6.15
CA ALA A 81 -3.47 11.78 5.28
C ALA A 81 -4.02 13.15 5.69
N ARG A 82 -4.92 13.22 6.68
CA ARG A 82 -5.68 14.43 7.08
C ARG A 82 -4.87 15.70 7.39
N ARG A 83 -3.57 15.56 7.65
CA ARG A 83 -2.67 16.69 7.99
C ARG A 83 -1.99 17.29 6.75
N ASN A 84 -2.17 16.68 5.59
CA ASN A 84 -1.61 17.11 4.32
C ASN A 84 -2.71 17.12 3.27
N GLU A 85 -3.32 18.28 3.06
CA GLU A 85 -4.47 18.45 2.14
C GLU A 85 -4.15 17.99 0.71
N GLY A 86 -2.90 18.21 0.25
CA GLY A 86 -2.44 17.75 -1.06
C GLY A 86 -2.41 16.22 -1.15
N LEU A 87 -1.82 15.57 -0.16
CA LEU A 87 -1.78 14.10 -0.09
C LEU A 87 -3.18 13.51 0.07
N GLU A 88 -4.03 14.11 0.91
CA GLU A 88 -5.40 13.68 1.10
C GLU A 88 -6.19 13.73 -0.21
N THR A 89 -6.01 14.80 -1.00
CA THR A 89 -6.66 14.96 -2.31
C THR A 89 -6.23 13.87 -3.29
N VAL A 90 -4.91 13.63 -3.41
CA VAL A 90 -4.37 12.59 -4.30
C VAL A 90 -4.88 11.20 -3.90
N LEU A 91 -4.89 10.88 -2.60
CA LEU A 91 -5.36 9.58 -2.11
C LEU A 91 -6.87 9.39 -2.28
N LYS A 92 -7.68 10.45 -2.13
CA LYS A 92 -9.12 10.41 -2.41
C LYS A 92 -9.39 10.09 -3.88
N GLN A 93 -8.72 10.79 -4.80
CA GLN A 93 -8.85 10.54 -6.24
C GLN A 93 -8.48 9.09 -6.57
N TYR A 94 -7.34 8.60 -6.04
CA TYR A 94 -6.92 7.22 -6.26
C TYR A 94 -7.92 6.20 -5.68
N ALA A 95 -8.52 6.47 -4.52
CA ALA A 95 -9.53 5.60 -3.92
C ALA A 95 -10.82 5.54 -4.77
N GLU A 96 -11.25 6.67 -5.35
CA GLU A 96 -12.40 6.73 -6.26
C GLU A 96 -12.15 5.92 -7.54
N GLU A 97 -10.95 6.04 -8.12
CA GLU A 97 -10.54 5.26 -9.30
C GLU A 97 -10.55 3.75 -9.03
N LEU A 98 -10.00 3.32 -7.88
CA LEU A 98 -10.02 1.92 -7.46
C LEU A 98 -11.46 1.41 -7.27
N GLN A 99 -12.34 2.23 -6.71
CA GLN A 99 -13.74 1.86 -6.53
C GLN A 99 -14.46 1.72 -7.88
N ALA A 100 -14.24 2.65 -8.81
CA ALA A 100 -14.79 2.59 -10.16
C ALA A 100 -14.31 1.32 -10.90
N ALA A 101 -13.03 1.00 -10.83
CA ALA A 101 -12.46 -0.21 -11.44
C ALA A 101 -13.03 -1.52 -10.85
N ARG A 102 -13.38 -1.52 -9.55
CA ARG A 102 -14.04 -2.69 -8.93
C ARG A 102 -15.47 -2.89 -9.41
N VAL A 103 -16.21 -1.80 -9.62
CA VAL A 103 -17.60 -1.85 -10.12
C VAL A 103 -17.64 -2.40 -11.55
N THR A 104 -16.77 -1.92 -12.43
CA THR A 104 -16.69 -2.44 -13.82
C THR A 104 -16.31 -3.92 -13.86
N ALA A 105 -15.41 -4.37 -12.96
CA ALA A 105 -15.04 -5.77 -12.85
C ALA A 105 -16.14 -6.67 -12.23
N SER A 106 -17.05 -6.12 -11.41
CA SER A 106 -18.22 -6.87 -10.93
C SER A 106 -19.31 -6.99 -11.99
N ASP A 107 -19.54 -5.96 -12.80
CA ASP A 107 -20.53 -5.98 -13.88
C ASP A 107 -20.14 -6.93 -15.03
N ALA A 108 -18.84 -7.20 -15.19
CA ALA A 108 -18.31 -8.14 -16.20
C ALA A 108 -18.42 -9.62 -15.81
N ARG A 109 -18.83 -9.98 -14.58
CA ARG A 109 -18.99 -11.39 -14.19
C ARG A 109 -20.34 -11.94 -14.67
N PRO A 110 -20.38 -12.95 -15.56
CA PRO A 110 -21.65 -13.54 -15.98
C PRO A 110 -22.34 -14.17 -14.77
N GLY A 111 -23.61 -13.79 -14.55
CA GLY A 111 -24.45 -14.35 -13.49
C GLY A 111 -24.58 -15.88 -13.62
N PRO A 112 -24.91 -16.58 -12.51
CA PRO A 112 -24.99 -18.03 -12.51
C PRO A 112 -25.96 -18.51 -13.59
N MET A 113 -25.45 -19.34 -14.52
CA MET A 113 -26.23 -19.97 -15.58
C MET A 113 -27.34 -20.81 -14.94
N SER A 114 -28.56 -20.28 -14.94
CA SER A 114 -29.75 -21.03 -14.56
C SER A 114 -29.87 -22.24 -15.49
N LYS A 115 -29.64 -23.43 -14.93
CA LYS A 115 -29.79 -24.70 -15.65
C LYS A 115 -31.25 -24.82 -16.08
N ARG A 116 -31.55 -24.47 -17.32
CA ARG A 116 -32.83 -24.79 -17.98
C ARG A 116 -32.94 -26.31 -17.98
N THR A 117 -33.77 -26.85 -17.10
CA THR A 117 -34.22 -28.25 -17.14
C THR A 117 -35.00 -28.44 -18.44
N ARG A 118 -34.35 -29.09 -19.40
CA ARG A 118 -34.94 -29.54 -20.66
C ARG A 118 -35.62 -30.90 -20.39
N THR A 119 -36.95 -30.86 -20.42
CA THR A 119 -37.89 -31.88 -20.96
C THR A 119 -37.58 -33.37 -20.76
N GLN A 120 -38.54 -34.08 -20.19
CA GLN A 120 -39.15 -35.21 -20.91
C GLN A 120 -40.63 -34.90 -21.12
#